data_AF-A0A965U785-F1
#
_entry.id   AF-A0A965U785-F1
#
_cell.length_a   1.000
_cell.length_b   1.000
_cell.length_c   1.000
_cell.angle_alpha   90.00
_cell.angle_beta   90.00
_cell.angle_gamma   90.00
#
_symmetry.space_group_name_H-M   'P 1'
#
loop_
_entity.id
_entity.type
_entity.pdbx_description
1 polymer ?
#
loop_
_entity_poly.entity_id
_entity_poly.type
_entity_poly.pdbx_seq_one_letter_code
_entity_poly.pdbx_strand_id
1 'polypeptide(L)'
;MLTQETRDAYCTLLHRELIPATGCTEPIAIAYAAALMRKTLGKRPERMQVCVSGNIIKNAKSVVVPGTGGKKGIAAAAAAGAVAGQSDRLLEVINAITPDQREEIERYLKTAQITVSCIEDGLALDIRITGYEGNDSAFVRIAGAHTNVVRVERNGEVLLDEPIAQAGHEDAAPSVLNTADIVAFADSVDLDLVRAPLMRQLAYNVAIAEYGLSQGCG
;
A
#
# COMPACT_ATOMS: atom_id res chain seq x y z
N MET A 1 -22.08 30.16 1.94
CA MET A 1 -20.68 30.37 2.37
C MET A 1 -20.29 29.20 3.25
N LEU A 2 -19.11 28.65 3.04
CA LEU A 2 -18.61 27.52 3.85
C LEU A 2 -18.31 27.97 5.28
N THR A 3 -18.68 27.12 6.24
CA THR A 3 -18.26 27.30 7.63
C THR A 3 -16.74 27.15 7.72
N GLN A 4 -16.14 27.69 8.79
CA GLN A 4 -14.71 27.49 9.04
C GLN A 4 -14.41 26.01 9.30
N GLU A 5 -15.29 25.33 10.05
CA GLU A 5 -15.18 23.90 10.35
C GLU A 5 -15.14 23.03 9.09
N THR A 6 -16.02 23.28 8.11
CA THR A 6 -16.00 22.56 6.82
C THR A 6 -14.69 22.80 6.07
N ARG A 7 -14.20 24.04 6.06
CA ARG A 7 -12.92 24.38 5.41
C ARG A 7 -11.74 23.66 6.06
N ASP A 8 -11.66 23.67 7.39
CA ASP A 8 -10.59 23.01 8.13
C ASP A 8 -10.62 21.49 7.94
N ALA A 9 -11.82 20.89 7.90
CA ALA A 9 -12.01 19.47 7.60
C ALA A 9 -11.50 19.10 6.21
N TYR A 10 -11.79 19.91 5.19
CA TYR A 10 -11.31 19.67 3.81
C TYR A 10 -9.80 19.86 3.69
N CYS A 11 -9.23 20.89 4.31
CA CYS A 11 -7.77 21.06 4.37
C CYS A 11 -7.10 19.84 5.03
N THR A 12 -7.64 19.39 6.16
CA THR A 12 -7.11 18.20 6.88
C THR A 12 -7.19 16.96 6.01
N LEU A 13 -8.31 16.76 5.31
CA LEU A 13 -8.49 15.65 4.38
C LEU A 13 -7.44 15.67 3.27
N LEU A 14 -7.22 16.82 2.62
CA LEU A 14 -6.22 16.93 1.56
C LEU A 14 -4.79 16.62 2.06
N HIS A 15 -4.42 17.03 3.27
CA HIS A 15 -3.11 16.70 3.84
C HIS A 15 -2.96 15.22 4.17
N ARG A 16 -4.05 14.59 4.63
CA ARG A 16 -4.06 13.18 4.98
C ARG A 16 -4.00 12.29 3.74
N GLU A 17 -4.75 12.63 2.70
CA GLU A 17 -4.94 11.76 1.52
C GLU A 17 -3.92 12.01 0.40
N LEU A 18 -3.40 13.24 0.22
CA LEU A 18 -2.45 13.56 -0.86
C LEU A 18 -0.99 13.21 -0.53
N ILE A 19 -0.78 12.00 -0.02
CA ILE A 19 0.56 11.44 0.26
C ILE A 19 1.14 10.71 -0.95
N PRO A 20 2.48 10.66 -1.11
CA PRO A 20 3.10 9.86 -2.17
C PRO A 20 2.85 8.36 -1.98
N ALA A 21 2.62 7.65 -3.09
CA ALA A 21 2.53 6.20 -3.14
C ALA A 21 3.20 5.69 -4.42
N THR A 22 3.86 4.53 -4.36
CA THR A 22 4.48 3.94 -5.55
C THR A 22 3.49 3.07 -6.32
N GLY A 23 2.77 3.61 -7.30
CA GLY A 23 1.79 2.84 -8.09
C GLY A 23 0.50 2.54 -7.31
N CYS A 24 -0.24 1.49 -7.71
CA CYS A 24 -1.50 1.14 -7.05
C CYS A 24 -1.26 0.78 -5.57
N THR A 25 -2.08 1.30 -4.67
CA THR A 25 -1.88 1.15 -3.22
C THR A 25 -2.03 -0.30 -2.76
N GLU A 26 -2.81 -1.13 -3.46
CA GLU A 26 -3.05 -2.54 -3.12
C GLU A 26 -1.80 -3.43 -3.29
N PRO A 27 -1.10 -3.49 -4.45
CA PRO A 27 0.15 -4.23 -4.55
C PRO A 27 1.23 -3.68 -3.60
N ILE A 28 1.22 -2.39 -3.29
CA ILE A 28 2.15 -1.81 -2.32
C ILE A 28 1.84 -2.24 -0.90
N ALA A 29 0.57 -2.28 -0.49
CA ALA A 29 0.19 -2.78 0.83
C ALA A 29 0.54 -4.27 0.99
N ILE A 30 0.42 -5.08 -0.07
CA ILE A 30 0.89 -6.47 -0.09
C ILE A 30 2.42 -6.53 0.09
N ALA A 31 3.18 -5.71 -0.64
CA ALA A 31 4.62 -5.64 -0.49
C ALA A 31 5.04 -5.17 0.91
N TYR A 32 4.30 -4.23 1.50
CA TYR A 32 4.51 -3.73 2.84
C TYR A 32 4.27 -4.82 3.89
N ALA A 33 3.16 -5.54 3.81
CA ALA A 33 2.88 -6.70 4.66
C ALA A 33 3.97 -7.77 4.56
N ALA A 34 4.47 -8.05 3.36
CA ALA A 34 5.53 -9.03 3.15
C ALA A 34 6.88 -8.57 3.72
N ALA A 35 7.21 -7.28 3.60
CA ALA A 35 8.41 -6.71 4.19
C ALA A 35 8.39 -6.75 5.72
N LEU A 36 7.24 -6.44 6.33
CA LEU A 36 7.02 -6.57 7.77
C LEU A 36 7.13 -8.03 8.23
N MET A 37 6.46 -8.95 7.53
CA MET A 37 6.51 -10.37 7.86
C MET A 37 7.95 -10.89 7.82
N ARG A 38 8.73 -10.53 6.81
CA ARG A 38 10.15 -10.87 6.74
C ARG A 38 10.94 -10.28 7.91
N LYS A 39 10.71 -9.02 8.27
CA LYS A 39 11.35 -8.36 9.41
C LYS A 39 11.04 -9.10 10.71
N THR A 40 9.78 -9.51 10.91
CA THR A 40 9.33 -10.30 12.06
C THR A 40 9.94 -11.69 12.09
N LEU A 41 10.01 -12.37 10.93
CA LEU A 41 10.65 -13.68 10.79
C LEU A 41 12.17 -13.62 11.04
N GLY A 42 12.78 -12.46 10.76
CA GLY A 42 14.23 -12.23 10.83
C GLY A 42 15.01 -12.77 9.63
N LYS A 43 14.33 -13.40 8.68
CA LYS A 43 14.89 -14.04 7.49
C LYS A 43 13.91 -13.94 6.32
N ARG A 44 14.41 -14.17 5.10
CA ARG A 44 13.55 -14.35 3.94
C ARG A 44 12.88 -15.73 4.00
N PRO A 45 11.55 -15.83 3.88
CA PRO A 45 10.86 -17.12 3.93
C PRO A 45 11.12 -17.95 2.67
N GLU A 46 11.05 -19.27 2.78
CA GLU A 46 11.04 -20.19 1.62
C GLU A 46 9.62 -20.40 1.06
N ARG A 47 8.61 -20.22 1.92
CA ARG A 47 7.19 -20.37 1.59
C ARG A 47 6.40 -19.19 2.13
N MET A 48 5.49 -18.67 1.31
CA MET A 48 4.56 -17.60 1.70
C MET A 48 3.13 -17.96 1.33
N GLN A 49 2.23 -17.75 2.27
CA GLN A 49 0.78 -17.79 2.06
C GLN A 49 0.26 -16.36 2.11
N VAL A 50 -0.37 -15.92 1.02
CA VAL A 50 -0.94 -14.58 0.88
C VAL A 50 -2.44 -14.71 0.71
N CYS A 51 -3.19 -14.44 1.77
CA CYS A 51 -4.64 -14.43 1.75
C CYS A 51 -5.10 -12.97 1.71
N VAL A 52 -5.89 -12.60 0.71
CA VAL A 52 -6.33 -11.21 0.51
C VAL A 52 -7.83 -11.13 0.21
N SER A 53 -8.46 -10.01 0.56
CA SER A 53 -9.87 -9.75 0.24
C SER A 53 -10.12 -9.68 -1.27
N GLY A 54 -11.37 -9.90 -1.69
CA GLY A 54 -11.76 -9.87 -3.11
C GLY A 54 -11.46 -8.53 -3.81
N ASN A 55 -11.61 -7.40 -3.10
CA ASN A 55 -11.26 -6.08 -3.63
C ASN A 55 -9.76 -5.95 -3.90
N ILE A 56 -8.91 -6.44 -2.99
CA ILE A 56 -7.46 -6.48 -3.20
C ILE A 56 -7.10 -7.39 -4.38
N ILE A 57 -7.75 -8.55 -4.51
CA ILE A 57 -7.54 -9.43 -5.67
C ILE A 57 -7.85 -8.70 -6.97
N LYS A 58 -9.03 -8.08 -7.07
CA LYS A 58 -9.45 -7.32 -8.26
C LYS A 58 -8.41 -6.27 -8.66
N ASN A 59 -7.91 -5.50 -7.69
CA ASN A 59 -7.03 -4.36 -7.94
C ASN A 59 -5.54 -4.74 -8.11
N ALA A 60 -5.07 -5.85 -7.51
CA ALA A 60 -3.66 -6.23 -7.55
C ALA A 60 -3.34 -7.37 -8.54
N LYS A 61 -4.31 -8.15 -9.01
CA LYS A 61 -4.08 -9.40 -9.78
C LYS A 61 -3.28 -9.21 -11.07
N SER A 62 -3.49 -8.11 -11.79
CA SER A 62 -2.90 -7.90 -13.13
C SER A 62 -2.03 -6.64 -13.24
N VAL A 63 -1.85 -5.91 -12.15
CA VAL A 63 -1.09 -4.66 -12.13
C VAL A 63 0.41 -4.94 -12.10
N VAL A 64 1.18 -4.11 -12.82
CA VAL A 64 2.64 -4.15 -12.80
C VAL A 64 3.14 -3.67 -11.44
N VAL A 65 4.01 -4.45 -10.82
CA VAL A 65 4.64 -4.09 -9.56
C VAL A 65 5.84 -3.18 -9.86
N PRO A 66 5.89 -1.94 -9.32
CA PRO A 66 6.98 -1.00 -9.59
C PRO A 66 8.36 -1.58 -9.29
N GLY A 67 9.36 -1.18 -10.07
CA GLY A 67 10.77 -1.59 -9.86
C GLY A 67 11.10 -3.04 -10.21
N THR A 68 10.11 -3.92 -10.44
CA THR A 68 10.32 -5.36 -10.66
C THR A 68 10.65 -5.76 -12.11
N GLY A 69 10.76 -4.80 -13.04
CA GLY A 69 11.01 -5.11 -14.46
C GLY A 69 9.80 -5.75 -15.15
N GLY A 70 8.58 -5.30 -14.82
CA GLY A 70 7.35 -5.70 -15.52
C GLY A 70 6.65 -6.92 -14.94
N LYS A 71 7.07 -7.45 -13.78
CA LYS A 71 6.32 -8.52 -13.09
C LYS A 71 4.98 -7.98 -12.60
N LYS A 72 3.97 -8.84 -12.60
CA LYS A 72 2.58 -8.47 -12.32
C LYS A 72 1.99 -9.35 -11.23
N GLY A 73 1.02 -8.82 -10.52
CA GLY A 73 0.18 -9.61 -9.62
C GLY A 73 0.64 -9.65 -8.17
N ILE A 74 -0.21 -10.26 -7.34
CA ILE A 74 -0.07 -10.37 -5.88
C ILE A 74 1.22 -11.10 -5.49
N ALA A 75 1.55 -12.20 -6.17
CA ALA A 75 2.77 -12.96 -5.90
C ALA A 75 4.04 -12.12 -6.17
N ALA A 76 4.04 -11.34 -7.25
CA ALA A 76 5.15 -10.43 -7.56
C ALA A 76 5.28 -9.31 -6.52
N ALA A 77 4.16 -8.78 -6.02
CA ALA A 77 4.15 -7.76 -4.98
C ALA A 77 4.71 -8.31 -3.65
N ALA A 78 4.23 -9.48 -3.21
CA ALA A 78 4.72 -10.14 -2.01
C ALA A 78 6.22 -10.48 -2.12
N ALA A 79 6.66 -10.99 -3.28
CA ALA A 79 8.07 -11.28 -3.54
C ALA A 79 8.93 -10.00 -3.49
N ALA A 80 8.48 -8.91 -4.11
CA ALA A 80 9.20 -7.62 -4.06
C ALA A 80 9.34 -7.11 -2.62
N GLY A 81 8.26 -7.19 -1.83
CA GLY A 81 8.29 -6.86 -0.39
C GLY A 81 9.26 -7.73 0.41
N ALA A 82 9.20 -9.06 0.22
CA ALA A 82 10.05 -10.01 0.92
C ALA A 82 11.53 -9.93 0.49
N VAL A 83 11.86 -9.52 -0.73
CA VAL A 83 13.26 -9.43 -1.16
C VAL A 83 13.83 -8.04 -0.88
N ALA A 84 13.16 -6.99 -1.33
CA ALA A 84 13.71 -5.64 -1.38
C ALA A 84 12.98 -4.62 -0.49
N GLY A 85 11.80 -4.99 0.03
CA GLY A 85 10.94 -4.06 0.76
C GLY A 85 11.60 -3.45 2.00
N GLN A 86 11.44 -2.15 2.17
CA GLN A 86 11.89 -1.39 3.35
C GLN A 86 10.67 -1.01 4.18
N SER A 87 10.35 -1.82 5.19
CA SER A 87 9.11 -1.67 5.98
C SER A 87 8.92 -0.28 6.58
N ASP A 88 10.03 0.40 6.93
CA ASP A 88 9.97 1.70 7.60
C ASP A 88 9.55 2.84 6.64
N ARG A 89 9.31 2.53 5.36
CA ARG A 89 8.88 3.47 4.30
C ARG A 89 7.40 3.35 3.91
N LEU A 90 6.59 2.54 4.61
CA LEU A 90 5.14 2.44 4.40
C LEU A 90 4.75 2.24 2.90
N LEU A 91 4.03 3.20 2.29
CA LEU A 91 3.58 3.12 0.88
C LEU A 91 4.70 3.38 -0.16
N GLU A 92 5.93 3.61 0.30
CA GLU A 92 7.14 3.69 -0.53
C GLU A 92 8.06 2.47 -0.29
N VAL A 93 7.55 1.39 0.30
CA VAL A 93 8.29 0.18 0.70
C VAL A 93 9.21 -0.37 -0.39
N ILE A 94 8.86 -0.22 -1.68
CA ILE A 94 9.62 -0.75 -2.82
C ILE A 94 10.09 0.35 -3.81
N ASN A 95 10.17 1.61 -3.38
CA ASN A 95 10.58 2.73 -4.25
C ASN A 95 12.05 2.63 -4.72
N ALA A 96 12.92 1.94 -3.97
CA ALA A 96 14.37 1.91 -4.21
C ALA A 96 14.90 0.52 -4.63
N ILE A 97 14.14 -0.24 -5.44
CA ILE A 97 14.61 -1.53 -5.95
C ILE A 97 15.80 -1.33 -6.90
N THR A 98 16.94 -1.89 -6.53
CA THR A 98 18.17 -1.91 -7.35
C THR A 98 18.10 -2.98 -8.45
N PRO A 99 18.94 -2.91 -9.50
CA PRO A 99 19.05 -3.95 -10.52
C PRO A 99 19.32 -5.35 -9.94
N ASP A 100 20.24 -5.46 -8.98
CA ASP A 100 20.58 -6.73 -8.34
C ASP A 100 19.39 -7.32 -7.58
N GLN A 101 18.66 -6.47 -6.84
CA GLN A 101 17.43 -6.87 -6.15
C GLN A 101 16.33 -7.27 -7.13
N ARG A 102 16.25 -6.65 -8.32
CA ARG A 102 15.30 -7.04 -9.36
C ARG A 102 15.58 -8.46 -9.86
N GLU A 103 16.84 -8.80 -10.11
CA GLU A 103 17.23 -10.17 -10.48
C GLU A 103 16.93 -11.15 -9.35
N GLU A 104 17.16 -10.74 -8.10
CA GLU A 104 16.85 -11.55 -6.92
C GLU A 104 15.34 -11.79 -6.75
N ILE A 105 14.50 -10.79 -7.01
CA ILE A 105 13.04 -10.94 -7.03
C ILE A 105 12.63 -11.96 -8.10
N GLU A 106 13.21 -11.89 -9.29
CA GLU A 106 12.92 -12.86 -10.35
C GLU A 106 13.35 -14.27 -9.96
N ARG A 107 14.52 -14.44 -9.36
CA ARG A 107 14.98 -15.74 -8.87
C ARG A 107 14.05 -16.27 -7.78
N TYR A 108 13.71 -15.41 -6.82
CA TYR A 108 12.86 -15.75 -5.69
C TYR A 108 11.46 -16.18 -6.13
N LEU A 109 10.87 -15.52 -7.13
CA LEU A 109 9.59 -15.93 -7.73
C LEU A 109 9.61 -17.32 -8.36
N LYS A 110 10.78 -17.81 -8.79
CA LYS A 110 10.93 -19.15 -9.38
C LYS A 110 11.18 -20.22 -8.32
N THR A 111 11.77 -19.86 -7.19
CA THR A 111 12.23 -20.82 -6.17
C THR A 111 11.33 -20.90 -4.95
N ALA A 112 10.70 -19.79 -4.55
CA ALA A 112 9.86 -19.74 -3.36
C ALA A 112 8.46 -20.26 -3.65
N GLN A 113 7.88 -20.96 -2.68
CA GLN A 113 6.49 -21.42 -2.77
C GLN A 113 5.56 -20.30 -2.30
N ILE A 114 5.05 -19.50 -3.25
CA ILE A 114 4.11 -18.41 -2.96
C ILE A 114 2.72 -18.83 -3.41
N THR A 115 1.80 -18.99 -2.44
CA THR A 115 0.40 -19.31 -2.71
C THR A 115 -0.48 -18.10 -2.41
N VAL A 116 -1.42 -17.81 -3.32
CA VAL A 116 -2.37 -16.70 -3.18
C VAL A 116 -3.78 -17.27 -3.08
N SER A 117 -4.55 -16.81 -2.10
CA SER A 117 -5.95 -17.20 -1.90
C SER A 117 -6.85 -16.00 -1.59
N CYS A 118 -8.15 -16.18 -1.82
CA CYS A 118 -9.16 -15.18 -1.51
C CYS A 118 -9.72 -15.39 -0.11
N ILE A 119 -9.88 -14.30 0.63
CA ILE A 119 -10.68 -14.25 1.85
C ILE A 119 -12.14 -14.06 1.41
N GLU A 120 -12.98 -15.06 1.63
CA GLU A 120 -14.41 -15.01 1.27
C GLU A 120 -15.21 -14.14 2.25
N ASP A 121 -14.83 -14.14 3.53
CA ASP A 121 -15.46 -13.35 4.60
C ASP A 121 -14.45 -12.37 5.20
N GLY A 122 -14.66 -11.06 5.00
CA GLY A 122 -13.73 -10.07 5.52
C GLY A 122 -14.05 -8.63 5.13
N LEU A 123 -13.15 -7.73 5.51
CA LEU A 123 -13.23 -6.32 5.17
C LEU A 123 -12.88 -6.08 3.70
N ALA A 124 -13.31 -4.94 3.16
CA ALA A 124 -12.93 -4.50 1.82
C ALA A 124 -11.39 -4.52 1.64
N LEU A 125 -10.64 -4.12 2.66
CA LEU A 125 -9.19 -4.22 2.74
C LEU A 125 -8.80 -5.18 3.88
N ASP A 126 -8.36 -6.38 3.52
CA ASP A 126 -7.79 -7.37 4.44
C ASP A 126 -6.66 -8.11 3.71
N ILE A 127 -5.45 -8.03 4.24
CA ILE A 127 -4.24 -8.67 3.73
C ILE A 127 -3.65 -9.46 4.88
N ARG A 128 -3.52 -10.77 4.70
CA ARG A 128 -2.93 -11.71 5.66
C ARG A 128 -1.78 -12.43 4.99
N ILE A 129 -0.58 -12.26 5.52
CA ILE A 129 0.61 -12.92 4.99
C ILE A 129 1.25 -13.76 6.09
N THR A 130 1.44 -15.04 5.79
CA THR A 130 2.25 -15.95 6.61
C THR A 130 3.48 -16.37 5.82
N GLY A 131 4.66 -16.12 6.37
CA GLY A 131 5.91 -16.65 5.82
C GLY A 131 6.48 -17.75 6.72
N TYR A 132 7.19 -18.69 6.09
CA TYR A 132 7.83 -19.83 6.76
C TYR A 132 9.29 -19.94 6.32
N GLU A 133 10.16 -20.28 7.26
CA GLU A 133 11.51 -20.78 7.01
C GLU A 133 11.73 -21.97 7.93
N GLY A 134 11.77 -23.18 7.37
CA GLY A 134 11.93 -24.39 8.16
C GLY A 134 10.77 -24.54 9.14
N ASN A 135 11.08 -24.51 10.44
CA ASN A 135 10.08 -24.58 11.51
C ASN A 135 9.63 -23.20 12.01
N ASP A 136 10.30 -22.12 11.60
CA ASP A 136 9.95 -20.76 11.98
C ASP A 136 8.85 -20.20 11.07
N SER A 137 8.00 -19.35 11.65
CA SER A 137 6.92 -18.67 10.95
C SER A 137 6.71 -17.26 11.48
N ALA A 138 6.23 -16.38 10.60
CA ALA A 138 5.77 -15.05 10.96
C ALA A 138 4.47 -14.75 10.23
N PHE A 139 3.56 -14.07 10.93
CA PHE A 139 2.27 -13.65 10.41
C PHE A 139 2.14 -12.14 10.53
N VAL A 140 1.59 -11.51 9.49
CA VAL A 140 1.20 -10.10 9.50
C VAL A 140 -0.18 -9.97 8.90
N ARG A 141 -1.02 -9.16 9.55
CA ARG A 141 -2.31 -8.72 9.02
C ARG A 141 -2.37 -7.20 8.91
N ILE A 142 -2.74 -6.72 7.74
CA ILE A 142 -3.12 -5.34 7.46
C ILE A 142 -4.62 -5.32 7.15
N ALA A 143 -5.38 -4.47 7.83
CA ALA A 143 -6.82 -4.43 7.66
C ALA A 143 -7.40 -3.02 7.86
N GLY A 144 -8.47 -2.71 7.14
CA GLY A 144 -9.19 -1.43 7.22
C GLY A 144 -8.52 -0.27 6.48
N ALA A 145 -7.19 -0.17 6.48
CA ALA A 145 -6.43 0.80 5.68
C ALA A 145 -5.09 0.20 5.23
N HIS A 146 -4.54 0.71 4.12
CA HIS A 146 -3.36 0.15 3.42
C HIS A 146 -2.07 0.05 4.27
N THR A 147 -1.96 0.83 5.35
CA THR A 147 -0.80 0.81 6.27
C THR A 147 -1.15 0.39 7.69
N ASN A 148 -2.42 0.08 7.97
CA ASN A 148 -2.91 -0.23 9.32
C ASN A 148 -2.61 -1.69 9.68
N VAL A 149 -1.49 -1.91 10.38
CA VAL A 149 -1.06 -3.22 10.87
C VAL A 149 -1.84 -3.55 12.13
N VAL A 150 -2.71 -4.57 12.07
CA VAL A 150 -3.60 -4.95 13.17
C VAL A 150 -3.15 -6.19 13.92
N ARG A 151 -2.29 -7.02 13.31
CA ARG A 151 -1.78 -8.23 13.94
C ARG A 151 -0.38 -8.55 13.44
N VAL A 152 0.51 -8.89 14.36
CA VAL A 152 1.84 -9.44 14.06
C VAL A 152 2.12 -10.62 15.00
N GLU A 153 2.55 -11.74 14.43
CA GLU A 153 2.93 -12.93 15.22
C GLU A 153 4.26 -13.51 14.73
N ARG A 154 4.98 -14.15 15.65
CA ARG A 154 6.16 -14.97 15.35
C ARG A 154 6.04 -16.31 16.06
N ASN A 155 6.10 -17.42 15.34
CA ASN A 155 5.98 -18.77 15.90
C ASN A 155 4.75 -18.96 16.79
N GLY A 156 3.63 -18.31 16.43
CA GLY A 156 2.37 -18.31 17.20
C GLY A 156 2.36 -17.39 18.42
N GLU A 157 3.48 -16.75 18.77
CA GLU A 157 3.52 -15.68 19.78
C GLU A 157 3.03 -14.37 19.18
N VAL A 158 2.08 -13.73 19.86
CA VAL A 158 1.48 -12.46 19.44
C VAL A 158 2.35 -11.30 19.88
N LEU A 159 2.88 -10.55 18.92
CA LEU A 159 3.73 -9.39 19.17
C LEU A 159 2.94 -8.07 19.09
N LEU A 160 1.86 -8.06 18.32
CA LEU A 160 0.94 -6.93 18.17
C LEU A 160 -0.46 -7.47 17.92
N ASP A 161 -1.44 -6.94 18.63
CA ASP A 161 -2.87 -7.23 18.46
C ASP A 161 -3.67 -5.95 18.72
N GLU A 162 -3.86 -5.19 17.65
CA GLU A 162 -4.64 -3.97 17.71
C GLU A 162 -6.06 -4.28 17.24
N PRO A 163 -7.08 -3.62 17.83
CA PRO A 163 -8.40 -3.70 17.25
C PRO A 163 -8.28 -3.25 15.80
N ILE A 164 -9.07 -3.88 14.92
CA ILE A 164 -9.29 -3.26 13.63
C ILE A 164 -10.07 -2.00 13.97
N ALA A 165 -9.35 -0.87 14.08
CA ALA A 165 -9.97 0.41 13.97
C ALA A 165 -10.88 0.25 12.75
N GLN A 166 -12.18 0.47 12.93
CA GLN A 166 -12.95 0.99 11.82
C GLN A 166 -12.19 2.26 11.45
N ALA A 167 -11.17 2.14 10.59
CA ALA A 167 -10.66 3.23 9.83
C ALA A 167 -11.95 3.81 9.28
N GLY A 168 -12.32 4.96 9.81
CA GLY A 168 -13.62 5.59 9.56
C GLY A 168 -13.84 5.40 8.09
N HIS A 169 -14.84 4.58 7.79
CA HIS A 169 -15.22 4.08 6.50
C HIS A 169 -14.50 4.80 5.32
N GLU A 170 -14.00 4.06 4.33
CA GLU A 170 -13.90 4.64 2.98
C GLU A 170 -15.28 5.22 2.52
N ASP A 171 -16.38 4.87 3.19
CA ASP A 171 -17.73 5.49 3.15
C ASP A 171 -18.00 6.66 4.12
N ALA A 172 -17.05 7.06 4.96
CA ALA A 172 -17.11 8.29 5.74
C ALA A 172 -16.03 9.23 5.19
N ALA A 173 -16.18 9.53 3.89
CA ALA A 173 -16.34 10.92 3.52
C ALA A 173 -16.92 11.66 4.75
N PRO A 174 -16.16 12.53 5.47
CA PRO A 174 -16.71 13.16 6.67
C PRO A 174 -18.10 13.67 6.26
N SER A 175 -19.14 13.46 7.07
CA SER A 175 -20.55 13.67 6.67
C SER A 175 -20.85 15.06 6.05
N VAL A 176 -19.85 15.95 6.13
CA VAL A 176 -19.70 17.24 5.49
C VAL A 176 -19.39 17.21 3.97
N LEU A 177 -18.87 16.13 3.37
CA LEU A 177 -18.56 16.07 1.94
C LEU A 177 -19.83 16.03 1.10
N ASN A 178 -20.04 17.08 0.33
CA ASN A 178 -21.03 17.15 -0.73
C ASN A 178 -20.49 17.98 -1.90
N THR A 179 -21.00 17.72 -3.10
CA THR A 179 -20.49 18.34 -4.33
C THR A 179 -20.56 19.87 -4.29
N ALA A 180 -21.63 20.45 -3.74
CA ALA A 180 -21.79 21.90 -3.67
C ALA A 180 -20.70 22.55 -2.82
N ASP A 181 -20.41 21.98 -1.65
CA ASP A 181 -19.39 22.50 -0.75
C ASP A 181 -17.97 22.25 -1.27
N ILE A 182 -17.72 21.13 -1.95
CA ILE A 182 -16.43 20.86 -2.60
C ILE A 182 -16.13 21.92 -3.66
N VAL A 183 -17.12 22.27 -4.51
CA VAL A 183 -16.97 23.33 -5.51
C VAL A 183 -16.74 24.68 -4.83
N ALA A 184 -17.58 25.02 -3.85
CA ALA A 184 -17.41 26.27 -3.11
C ALA A 184 -16.04 26.37 -2.43
N PHE A 185 -15.47 25.26 -1.96
CA PHE A 185 -14.15 25.22 -1.34
C PHE A 185 -13.06 25.43 -2.38
N ALA A 186 -13.14 24.74 -3.51
CA ALA A 186 -12.19 24.90 -4.61
C ALA A 186 -12.12 26.36 -5.10
N ASP A 187 -13.26 27.05 -5.12
CA ASP A 187 -13.34 28.45 -5.56
C ASP A 187 -12.88 29.47 -4.50
N SER A 188 -12.82 29.11 -3.22
CA SER A 188 -12.64 30.08 -2.12
C SER A 188 -11.56 29.75 -1.10
N VAL A 189 -10.93 28.58 -1.17
CA VAL A 189 -9.87 28.19 -0.24
C VAL A 189 -8.65 29.10 -0.41
N ASP A 190 -8.05 29.47 0.72
CA ASP A 190 -6.70 30.02 0.71
C ASP A 190 -5.72 28.92 0.29
N LEU A 191 -5.17 29.04 -0.92
CA LEU A 191 -4.27 28.05 -1.49
C LEU A 191 -3.04 27.82 -0.62
N ASP A 192 -2.59 28.79 0.19
CA ASP A 192 -1.44 28.60 1.07
C ASP A 192 -1.67 27.49 2.10
N LEU A 193 -2.92 27.28 2.51
CA LEU A 193 -3.29 26.20 3.44
C LEU A 193 -3.04 24.82 2.85
N VAL A 194 -3.17 24.63 1.52
CA VAL A 194 -3.09 23.34 0.83
C VAL A 194 -1.97 23.27 -0.22
N ARG A 195 -1.14 24.32 -0.30
CA ARG A 195 -0.11 24.49 -1.34
C ARG A 195 0.91 23.35 -1.30
N ALA A 196 1.36 22.97 -0.10
CA ALA A 196 2.43 21.98 0.05
C ALA A 196 2.08 20.60 -0.56
N PRO A 197 0.94 19.96 -0.23
CA PRO A 197 0.57 18.70 -0.88
C PRO A 197 0.29 18.87 -2.38
N LEU A 198 -0.39 19.94 -2.80
CA LEU A 198 -0.70 20.16 -4.22
C LEU A 198 0.55 20.36 -5.09
N MET A 199 1.50 21.17 -4.64
CA MET A 199 2.74 21.42 -5.38
C MET A 199 3.60 20.15 -5.48
N ARG A 200 3.59 19.30 -4.46
CA ARG A 200 4.26 17.99 -4.51
C ARG A 200 3.63 17.08 -5.57
N GLN A 201 2.29 16.98 -5.59
CA GLN A 201 1.56 16.19 -6.58
C GLN A 201 1.81 16.70 -7.99
N LEU A 202 1.80 18.03 -8.19
CA LEU A 202 2.12 18.65 -9.47
C LEU A 202 3.53 18.29 -9.92
N ALA A 203 4.54 18.47 -9.06
CA ALA A 203 5.93 18.17 -9.39
C ALA A 203 6.11 16.70 -9.82
N TYR A 204 5.52 15.76 -9.10
CA TYR A 204 5.63 14.33 -9.42
C TYR A 204 4.89 13.96 -10.70
N ASN A 205 3.65 14.41 -10.87
CA ASN A 205 2.86 14.09 -12.05
C ASN A 205 3.45 14.71 -13.33
N VAL A 206 4.00 15.92 -13.24
CA VAL A 206 4.73 16.54 -14.36
C VAL A 206 5.98 15.72 -14.70
N ALA A 207 6.80 15.36 -13.71
CA ALA A 207 8.00 14.56 -13.95
C ALA A 207 7.68 13.19 -14.57
N ILE A 208 6.60 12.53 -14.12
CA ILE A 208 6.13 11.26 -14.70
C ILE A 208 5.65 11.45 -16.14
N ALA A 209 4.89 12.51 -16.41
CA ALA A 209 4.40 12.82 -17.75
C ALA A 209 5.55 13.13 -18.73
N GLU A 210 6.52 13.96 -18.32
CA GLU A 210 7.72 14.26 -19.09
C GLU A 210 8.55 13.01 -19.38
N TYR A 211 8.74 12.15 -18.37
CA TYR A 211 9.42 10.88 -18.55
C TYR A 211 8.68 10.00 -19.58
N GLY A 212 7.36 9.84 -19.44
CA GLY A 212 6.54 9.07 -20.37
C GLY A 212 6.62 9.56 -21.82
N LEU A 213 6.56 10.89 -22.02
CA LEU A 213 6.72 11.53 -23.33
C LEU A 213 8.13 11.31 -23.91
N SER A 214 9.17 11.37 -23.08
CA SER A 214 10.56 11.18 -23.54
C SER A 214 10.90 9.73 -23.88
N GLN A 215 10.27 8.76 -23.22
CA GLN A 215 10.58 7.32 -23.35
C GLN A 215 9.57 6.54 -24.19
N GLY A 216 8.49 7.17 -24.66
CA GLY A 216 7.46 6.50 -25.46
C GLY A 216 6.68 5.42 -24.70
N CYS A 217 6.52 5.58 -23.38
CA CYS A 217 5.83 4.62 -22.50
C CYS A 217 4.34 5.00 -22.28
N GLY A 218 3.76 5.82 -23.17
CA GLY A 218 2.35 6.26 -23.13
C GLY A 218 1.39 5.28 -23.77
#